data_AF-X0WPC0-F1
#
_entry.id   AF-X0WPC0-F1
#
_cell.length_a   1.000
_cell.length_b   1.000
_cell.length_c   1.000
_cell.angle_alpha   90.00
_cell.angle_beta   90.00
_cell.angle_gamma   90.00
#
_symmetry.space_group_name_H-M   'P 1'
#
loop_
_entity.id
_entity.type
_entity.pdbx_description
1 polymer ?
#
loop_
_entity_poly.entity_id
_entity_poly.type
_entity_poly.pdbx_seq_one_letter_code
_entity_poly.pdbx_strand_id
1 'polypeptide(L)'
;MNIEEKNTSKKFLQSYLYTNYGKFFISTCYRKSSADRDPFGWYYETFAWKLKEDGHRENRIIADNSGSPYVHVAFEQHFEVCRQLELNGEYKEIVNE
;
A
#
# COMPACT_ATOMS: atom_id res chain seq x y z
N MET A 1 34.70 1.61 -4.04
CA MET A 1 33.39 2.30 -4.15
C MET A 1 32.33 1.27 -3.84
N ASN A 2 31.82 1.25 -2.60
CA ASN A 2 30.82 0.27 -2.20
C ASN A 2 29.50 0.61 -2.89
N ILE A 3 29.05 -0.28 -3.77
CA ILE A 3 27.69 -0.29 -4.28
C ILE A 3 26.85 -0.91 -3.15
N GLU A 4 26.63 -0.16 -2.07
CA GLU A 4 25.46 -0.44 -1.25
C GLU A 4 24.26 -0.16 -2.14
N GLU A 5 23.54 -1.22 -2.54
CA GLU A 5 22.23 -1.10 -3.14
C GLU A 5 21.40 -0.13 -2.29
N LYS A 6 21.20 1.09 -2.82
CA LYS A 6 20.38 2.12 -2.18
C LYS A 6 18.94 1.66 -2.24
N ASN A 7 18.57 0.73 -1.36
CA ASN A 7 17.19 0.28 -1.21
C ASN A 7 16.32 1.51 -0.94
N THR A 8 15.48 1.86 -1.91
CA THR A 8 14.55 3.00 -1.84
C THR A 8 13.24 2.64 -1.15
N SER A 9 13.06 1.35 -0.81
CA SER A 9 11.90 0.87 -0.05
C SER A 9 12.23 -0.35 0.78
N LYS A 10 11.44 -0.57 1.84
CA LYS A 10 11.46 -1.73 2.70
C LYS A 10 10.03 -2.25 2.84
N LYS A 11 9.85 -3.56 2.75
CA LYS A 11 8.55 -4.18 3.04
C LYS A 11 8.17 -3.92 4.50
N PHE A 12 6.90 -3.63 4.75
CA PHE A 12 6.40 -3.42 6.10
C PHE A 12 5.30 -4.43 6.46
N LEU A 13 4.20 -4.44 5.69
CA LEU A 13 3.06 -5.32 5.93
C LEU A 13 2.46 -5.80 4.61
N GLN A 14 2.06 -7.06 4.53
CA GLN A 14 1.48 -7.65 3.31
C GLN A 14 0.32 -8.57 3.68
N SER A 15 -0.78 -8.45 2.92
CA SER A 15 -1.99 -9.24 3.11
C SER A 15 -2.50 -9.76 1.77
N TYR A 16 -2.93 -11.02 1.77
CA TYR A 16 -3.70 -11.62 0.69
C TYR A 16 -5.13 -11.79 1.18
N LEU A 17 -6.06 -11.09 0.53
CA LEU A 17 -7.46 -11.05 0.93
C LEU A 17 -8.31 -11.77 -0.11
N TYR A 18 -9.02 -12.81 0.33
CA TYR A 18 -9.90 -13.63 -0.50
C TYR A 18 -11.35 -13.32 -0.11
N THR A 19 -12.10 -12.74 -1.04
CA THR A 19 -13.46 -12.23 -0.79
C THR A 19 -14.43 -12.74 -1.85
N ASN A 20 -15.73 -12.50 -1.65
CA ASN A 20 -16.74 -12.74 -2.68
C ASN A 20 -16.59 -11.82 -3.91
N TYR A 21 -15.80 -10.75 -3.81
CA TYR A 21 -15.54 -9.79 -4.90
C TYR A 21 -14.25 -10.10 -5.68
N GLY A 22 -13.48 -11.09 -5.21
CA GLY A 22 -12.23 -11.52 -5.81
C GLY A 22 -11.08 -11.62 -4.82
N LYS A 23 -9.89 -11.79 -5.38
CA LYS A 23 -8.62 -11.94 -4.68
C LYS A 23 -7.86 -10.61 -4.74
N PHE A 24 -7.39 -10.14 -3.61
CA PHE A 24 -6.66 -8.87 -3.51
C PHE A 24 -5.31 -9.07 -2.84
N PHE A 25 -4.34 -8.27 -3.26
CA PHE A 25 -3.03 -8.18 -2.63
C PHE A 25 -2.84 -6.75 -2.13
N ILE A 26 -2.61 -6.60 -0.82
CA ILE A 26 -2.39 -5.33 -0.15
C ILE A 26 -0.96 -5.32 0.37
N SER A 27 -0.21 -4.26 0.11
CA SER A 27 1.17 -4.11 0.53
C SER A 27 1.43 -2.71 1.05
N THR A 28 1.86 -2.64 2.30
CA THR A 28 2.42 -1.44 2.90
C THR A 28 3.94 -1.54 2.85
N CYS A 29 4.60 -0.48 2.40
CA CYS A 29 6.06 -0.37 2.41
C CYS A 29 6.50 0.92 3.10
N TYR A 30 7.69 0.89 3.70
CA TYR A 30 8.39 2.08 4.16
C TYR A 30 9.35 2.50 3.06
N ARG A 31 9.11 3.63 2.42
CA ARG A 31 9.86 4.04 1.23
C ARG A 31 10.36 5.46 1.33
N LYS A 32 11.48 5.69 0.65
CA LYS A 32 12.07 7.01 0.51
C LYS A 32 11.23 7.80 -0.48
N SER A 33 10.94 9.04 -0.11
CA SER A 33 10.30 9.97 -1.01
C SER A 33 11.15 10.22 -2.25
N SER A 34 10.48 10.29 -3.39
CA SER A 34 11.07 10.72 -4.65
C SER A 34 11.07 12.25 -4.81
N ALA A 35 10.42 13.00 -3.90
CA ALA A 35 10.42 14.45 -3.96
C ALA A 35 11.77 15.01 -3.46
N ASP A 36 12.35 15.94 -4.22
CA ASP A 36 13.67 16.53 -3.93
C ASP A 36 13.71 17.29 -2.59
N ARG A 37 12.55 17.68 -2.04
CA ARG A 37 12.41 18.42 -0.78
C ARG A 37 11.31 17.85 0.10
N ASP A 38 11.33 16.55 0.35
CA ASP A 38 10.44 15.93 1.32
C ASP A 38 10.99 16.13 2.75
N PRO A 39 10.26 16.83 3.65
CA PRO A 39 10.70 17.07 5.03
C PRO A 39 10.75 15.80 5.89
N PHE A 40 10.02 14.75 5.52
CA PHE A 40 10.00 13.47 6.22
C PHE A 40 11.03 12.49 5.64
N GLY A 41 11.29 12.59 4.33
CA GLY A 41 12.30 11.83 3.60
C GLY A 41 11.95 10.35 3.40
N TRP A 42 11.37 9.70 4.40
CA TRP A 42 10.81 8.35 4.34
C TRP A 42 9.40 8.32 4.94
N TYR A 43 8.51 7.56 4.33
CA TYR A 43 7.12 7.41 4.78
C TYR A 43 6.60 6.00 4.50
N TYR A 44 5.51 5.66 5.17
CA TYR A 44 4.75 4.45 4.94
C TYR A 44 3.67 4.71 3.89
N GLU A 45 3.56 3.81 2.92
CA GLU A 45 2.60 3.89 1.83
C GLU A 45 1.94 2.53 1.62
N THR A 46 0.62 2.54 1.47
CA THR A 46 -0.18 1.33 1.29
C THR A 46 -0.77 1.28 -0.11
N PHE A 47 -0.49 0.17 -0.79
CA PHE A 47 -0.99 -0.12 -2.12
C PHE A 47 -1.89 -1.35 -2.12
N ALA A 48 -2.87 -1.39 -3.01
CA ALA A 48 -3.66 -2.59 -3.27
C ALA A 48 -3.82 -2.90 -4.76
N TRP A 49 -3.87 -4.19 -5.09
CA TRP A 49 -4.11 -4.72 -6.43
C TRP A 49 -5.16 -5.82 -6.38
N LYS A 50 -5.96 -5.94 -7.45
CA LYS A 50 -6.68 -7.19 -7.72
C LYS A 50 -5.70 -8.22 -8.24
N LEU A 51 -5.92 -9.47 -7.89
CA LEU A 51 -5.21 -10.60 -8.44
C LEU A 51 -6.06 -11.26 -9.52
N LYS A 52 -5.41 -11.63 -10.62
CA LYS A 52 -5.94 -12.51 -11.65
C LYS A 52 -6.09 -13.94 -11.11
N GLU A 53 -6.75 -14.80 -11.87
CA GLU A 53 -6.92 -16.21 -11.47
C GLU A 53 -5.61 -16.96 -11.29
N ASP A 54 -4.58 -16.60 -12.06
CA ASP A 54 -3.21 -17.13 -11.97
C ASP A 54 -2.40 -16.58 -10.78
N GLY A 55 -2.99 -15.69 -9.96
CA GLY A 55 -2.34 -15.07 -8.81
C GLY A 55 -1.43 -13.88 -9.14
N HIS A 56 -1.30 -13.49 -10.41
CA HIS A 56 -0.58 -12.28 -10.79
C HIS A 56 -1.43 -11.02 -10.54
N ARG A 57 -0.76 -9.91 -10.21
CA ARG A 57 -1.42 -8.61 -10.02
C ARG A 57 -2.00 -8.11 -11.35
N GLU A 58 -3.16 -7.50 -11.29
CA GLU A 58 -3.64 -6.64 -12.37
C GLU A 58 -2.75 -5.41 -12.50
N ASN A 59 -2.66 -4.85 -13.72
CA ASN A 59 -1.80 -3.69 -13.98
C ASN A 59 -2.29 -2.40 -13.29
N ARG A 60 -3.55 -2.39 -12.83
CA ARG A 60 -4.17 -1.23 -12.18
C ARG A 60 -4.08 -1.35 -10.67
N ILE A 61 -3.54 -0.31 -10.03
CA ILE A 61 -3.62 -0.13 -8.57
C ILE A 61 -5.06 0.25 -8.21
N ILE A 62 -5.62 -0.41 -7.20
CA ILE A 62 -6.97 -0.13 -6.67
C ILE A 62 -6.92 0.94 -5.59
N ALA A 63 -5.91 0.88 -4.71
CA ALA A 63 -5.73 1.84 -3.64
C ALA A 63 -4.28 2.33 -3.65
N ASP A 64 -4.12 3.64 -3.61
CA ASP A 64 -2.86 4.34 -3.38
C ASP A 64 -3.09 5.33 -2.23
N ASN A 65 -3.01 4.82 -1.00
CA ASN A 65 -3.26 5.62 0.20
C ASN A 65 -1.92 6.12 0.74
N SER A 66 -1.60 7.36 0.34
CA SER A 66 -0.23 7.84 0.22
C SER A 66 0.21 8.69 1.41
N GLY A 67 0.86 8.04 2.36
CA GLY A 67 1.98 8.65 3.06
C GLY A 67 1.72 9.05 4.50
N SER A 68 2.04 8.17 5.43
CA SER A 68 2.22 8.55 6.84
C SER A 68 3.67 8.42 7.27
N PRO A 69 4.23 9.38 8.03
CA PRO A 69 5.52 9.19 8.69
C PRO A 69 5.43 8.27 9.92
N TYR A 70 4.22 7.89 10.34
CA TYR A 70 3.98 7.15 11.59
C TYR A 70 3.50 5.72 11.35
N VAL A 71 4.14 4.77 12.07
CA VAL A 71 3.83 3.33 12.01
C VAL A 71 2.37 3.00 12.33
N HIS A 72 1.77 3.65 13.34
CA HIS A 72 0.41 3.34 13.77
C HIS A 72 -0.62 3.69 12.67
N VAL A 73 -0.46 4.85 12.03
CA VAL A 73 -1.30 5.27 10.90
C VAL A 73 -1.10 4.31 9.71
N ALA A 74 0.11 3.80 9.49
CA ALA A 74 0.36 2.81 8.44
C ALA A 74 -0.43 1.51 8.64
N PHE A 75 -0.57 1.05 9.90
CA PHE A 75 -1.46 -0.07 10.22
C PHE A 75 -2.93 0.29 9.98
N GLU A 76 -3.39 1.45 10.43
CA GLU A 76 -4.77 1.91 10.22
C GLU A 76 -5.12 1.99 8.73
N GLN A 77 -4.25 2.58 7.91
CA GLN A 77 -4.39 2.63 6.45
C GLN A 77 -4.46 1.23 5.84
N HIS A 78 -3.58 0.31 6.27
CA HIS A 78 -3.59 -1.06 5.76
C HIS A 78 -4.91 -1.78 6.07
N PHE A 79 -5.34 -1.73 7.33
CA PHE A 79 -6.56 -2.39 7.76
C PHE A 79 -7.81 -1.75 7.15
N GLU A 80 -7.81 -0.43 6.94
CA GLU A 80 -8.92 0.25 6.27
C GLU A 80 -9.04 -0.18 4.81
N VAL A 81 -7.91 -0.28 4.08
CA VAL A 81 -7.91 -0.81 2.71
C VAL A 81 -8.44 -2.25 2.69
N CYS A 82 -7.96 -3.12 3.58
CA CYS A 82 -8.47 -4.49 3.70
C CYS A 82 -9.98 -4.51 3.97
N ARG A 83 -10.45 -3.70 4.92
CA ARG A 83 -11.86 -3.63 5.33
C ARG A 83 -12.76 -3.17 4.18
N GLN A 84 -12.37 -2.13 3.45
CA GLN A 84 -13.18 -1.65 2.32
C GLN A 84 -13.24 -2.68 1.19
N LEU A 85 -12.13 -3.33 0.87
CA LEU A 85 -12.09 -4.38 -0.15
C LEU A 85 -12.90 -5.62 0.26
N GLU A 86 -12.88 -5.99 1.53
CA GLU A 86 -13.68 -7.08 2.08
C GLU A 86 -15.19 -6.78 1.98
N LEU A 87 -15.61 -5.58 2.38
CA LEU A 87 -17.02 -5.21 2.43
C LEU A 87 -17.61 -4.88 1.05
N ASN A 88 -16.84 -4.20 0.20
CA ASN A 88 -17.36 -3.55 -1.01
C ASN A 88 -16.68 -4.03 -2.31
N GLY A 89 -15.52 -4.71 -2.23
CA GLY A 89 -14.71 -5.07 -3.40
C GLY A 89 -14.01 -3.89 -4.09
N GLU A 90 -14.14 -2.69 -3.53
CA GLU A 90 -13.56 -1.44 -4.04
C GLU A 90 -13.02 -0.59 -2.89
N TYR A 91 -12.03 0.25 -3.20
CA TYR A 91 -11.48 1.24 -2.28
C TYR A 91 -11.94 2.64 -2.69
N LYS A 92 -12.40 3.43 -1.72
CA LYS A 92 -12.72 4.84 -1.87
C LYS A 92 -11.89 5.62 -0.87
N GLU A 93 -11.16 6.61 -1.38
CA GLU A 93 -10.41 7.52 -0.55
C GLU A 93 -11.39 8.33 0.31
N ILE A 94 -11.22 8.27 1.62
CA ILE A 94 -12.02 9.05 2.57
C ILE A 94 -11.33 10.41 2.68
N VAL A 95 -11.82 11.39 1.92
CA VAL A 95 -11.42 12.78 2.09
C VAL A 95 -12.19 13.33 3.28
N ASN A 96 -11.53 13.42 4.43
CA ASN A 96 -12.09 14.14 5.57
C ASN A 96 -11.94 15.64 5.27
N GLU A 97 -13.05 16.33 5.02
CA GLU A 97 -13.16 17.80 4.96
C GLU A 97 -12.87 18.46 6.31
#